data_AF-A0A1M3LT34-F1
#
_entry.id   AF-A0A1M3LT34-F1
#
_cell.length_a   1.000
_cell.length_b   1.000
_cell.length_c   1.000
_cell.angle_alpha   90.00
_cell.angle_beta   90.00
_cell.angle_gamma   90.00
#
_symmetry.space_group_name_H-M   'P 1'
#
loop_
_entity.id
_entity.type
_entity.pdbx_description
1 polymer ?
#
loop_
_entity_poly.entity_id
_entity_poly.type
_entity_poly.pdbx_seq_one_letter_code
_entity_poly.pdbx_strand_id
1 'polypeptide(L)'
;MTDDASLAHLEARQDTERADARRRLEAAEELLAQYRSQIDRIRDDFHQHAARQGVSEDPGFRSGFQRVSEFAEENIRSATRVIREFEEEFRSLTTQHDEERERFLVVLRQQ
;
A
#
# COMPACT_ATOMS: atom_id res chain seq x y z
N MET A 1 -14.09 -28.12 -27.56
CA MET A 1 -14.22 -27.20 -26.40
C MET A 1 -14.54 -25.85 -26.99
N THR A 2 -15.66 -25.25 -26.59
CA THR A 2 -16.18 -24.00 -27.17
C THR A 2 -15.35 -22.81 -26.71
N ASP A 3 -15.06 -21.90 -27.62
CA ASP A 3 -14.23 -20.70 -27.43
C ASP A 3 -14.73 -19.75 -26.33
N ASP A 4 -16.03 -19.78 -26.04
CA ASP A 4 -16.62 -19.04 -24.91
C ASP A 4 -16.10 -19.56 -23.56
N ALA A 5 -15.78 -20.86 -23.44
CA ALA A 5 -15.27 -21.43 -22.21
C ALA A 5 -13.79 -21.05 -21.96
N SER A 6 -13.02 -20.79 -23.01
CA SER A 6 -11.63 -20.36 -22.88
C SER A 6 -11.51 -18.86 -22.59
N LEU A 7 -12.37 -18.02 -23.17
CA LEU A 7 -12.44 -16.59 -22.82
C LEU A 7 -12.93 -16.40 -21.37
N ALA A 8 -14.01 -17.08 -20.97
CA ALA A 8 -14.51 -16.98 -19.60
C ALA A 8 -13.48 -17.45 -18.56
N HIS A 9 -12.66 -18.45 -18.90
CA HIS A 9 -11.58 -18.90 -18.03
C HIS A 9 -10.45 -17.86 -17.91
N LEU A 10 -10.09 -17.19 -19.01
CA LEU A 10 -9.12 -16.11 -19.02
C LEU A 10 -9.60 -14.95 -18.14
N GLU A 11 -10.83 -14.48 -18.34
CA GLU A 11 -11.41 -13.37 -17.57
C GLU A 11 -11.50 -13.71 -16.07
N ALA A 12 -11.95 -14.93 -15.73
CA ALA A 12 -12.02 -15.37 -14.33
C ALA A 12 -10.65 -15.43 -13.64
N ARG A 13 -9.59 -15.83 -14.36
CA ARG A 13 -8.21 -15.79 -13.84
C ARG A 13 -7.78 -14.36 -13.58
N GLN A 14 -7.96 -13.48 -14.57
CA GLN A 14 -7.58 -12.07 -14.48
C GLN A 14 -8.32 -11.35 -13.36
N ASP A 15 -9.61 -11.63 -13.16
CA ASP A 15 -10.41 -11.08 -12.06
C ASP A 15 -9.91 -11.53 -10.70
N THR A 16 -9.54 -12.80 -10.57
CA THR A 16 -8.97 -13.33 -9.33
C THR A 16 -7.63 -12.66 -8.99
N GLU A 17 -6.75 -12.52 -9.98
CA GLU A 17 -5.45 -11.84 -9.81
C GLU A 17 -5.60 -10.36 -9.46
N ARG A 18 -6.53 -9.65 -10.12
CA ARG A 18 -6.85 -8.26 -9.82
C ARG A 18 -7.42 -8.10 -8.41
N ALA A 19 -8.36 -8.97 -8.02
CA ALA A 19 -8.95 -8.95 -6.69
C ALA A 19 -7.91 -9.22 -5.60
N ASP A 20 -6.98 -10.15 -5.81
CA ASP A 20 -5.92 -10.44 -4.85
C ASP A 20 -4.95 -9.26 -4.69
N ALA A 21 -4.47 -8.72 -5.81
CA ALA A 21 -3.59 -7.55 -5.79
C ALA A 21 -4.25 -6.34 -5.12
N ARG A 22 -5.54 -6.11 -5.39
CA ARG A 22 -6.32 -5.04 -4.75
C ARG A 22 -6.42 -5.21 -3.25
N ARG A 23 -6.74 -6.42 -2.76
CA ARG A 23 -6.81 -6.71 -1.32
C ARG A 23 -5.46 -6.49 -0.63
N ARG A 24 -4.36 -6.84 -1.28
CA ARG A 24 -3.01 -6.64 -0.74
C ARG A 24 -2.65 -5.16 -0.62
N LEU A 25 -3.03 -4.34 -1.60
CA LEU A 25 -2.89 -2.88 -1.54
C LEU A 25 -3.71 -2.29 -0.39
N GLU A 26 -4.99 -2.64 -0.30
CA GLU A 26 -5.88 -2.14 0.76
C GLU A 26 -5.37 -2.53 2.16
N ALA A 27 -4.89 -3.77 2.32
CA ALA A 27 -4.28 -4.21 3.58
C ALA A 27 -3.00 -3.43 3.91
N ALA A 28 -2.16 -3.12 2.92
CA ALA A 28 -0.94 -2.34 3.14
C ALA A 28 -1.25 -0.89 3.55
N GLU A 29 -2.24 -0.26 2.90
CA GLU A 29 -2.72 1.09 3.25
C GLU A 29 -3.30 1.13 4.66
N GLU A 30 -4.12 0.14 5.02
CA GLU A 30 -4.71 0.04 6.35
C GLU A 30 -3.62 -0.11 7.42
N LEU A 31 -2.66 -1.01 7.21
CA LEU A 31 -1.55 -1.21 8.14
C LEU A 31 -0.71 0.07 8.30
N LEU A 32 -0.46 0.81 7.22
CA LEU A 32 0.27 2.08 7.29
C LEU A 32 -0.53 3.15 8.07
N ALA A 33 -1.84 3.23 7.85
CA ALA A 33 -2.71 4.14 8.60
C ALA A 33 -2.73 3.81 10.10
N GLN A 34 -2.82 2.52 10.44
CA GLN A 34 -2.75 2.05 11.82
C GLN A 34 -1.40 2.36 12.45
N TYR A 35 -0.29 2.08 11.75
CA TYR A 35 1.06 2.40 12.22
C TYR A 35 1.23 3.90 12.50
N ARG A 36 0.79 4.76 11.58
CA ARG A 36 0.83 6.21 11.77
C ARG A 36 0.06 6.64 13.01
N SER A 37 -1.17 6.15 13.19
CA SER A 37 -1.98 6.46 14.36
C SER A 37 -1.32 6.01 15.67
N GLN A 38 -0.68 4.84 15.68
CA GLN A 38 0.05 4.36 16.86
C GLN A 38 1.27 5.22 17.18
N ILE A 39 2.05 5.62 16.17
CA ILE A 39 3.21 6.49 16.34
C ILE A 39 2.79 7.86 16.89
N ASP A 40 1.73 8.47 16.34
CA ASP A 40 1.23 9.76 16.81
C ASP A 40 0.79 9.66 18.29
N ARG A 41 0.08 8.59 18.67
CA ARG A 41 -0.29 8.35 20.06
C ARG A 41 0.93 8.19 20.98
N ILE A 42 1.91 7.39 20.57
CA ILE A 42 3.13 7.18 21.36
C ILE A 42 3.90 8.49 21.54
N ARG A 43 3.98 9.33 20.50
CA ARG A 43 4.60 10.65 20.57
C ARG A 43 3.90 11.53 21.60
N ASP A 44 2.58 11.62 21.53
CA ASP A 44 1.77 12.41 22.46
C ASP A 44 1.93 11.93 23.91
N ASP A 45 1.82 10.62 24.13
CA ASP A 45 1.95 10.02 25.47
C ASP A 45 3.33 10.27 26.06
N PHE A 46 4.38 10.11 25.25
CA PHE A 46 5.76 10.31 25.70
C PHE A 46 6.05 11.78 25.98
N HIS A 47 5.56 12.70 25.15
CA HIS A 47 5.67 14.13 25.38
C HIS A 47 4.92 14.56 26.65
N GLN A 48 3.70 14.07 26.86
CA GLN A 48 2.95 14.32 28.10
C GLN A 48 3.66 13.78 29.33
N HIS A 49 4.26 12.59 29.23
CA HIS A 49 5.05 12.02 30.33
C HIS A 49 6.26 12.90 30.65
N ALA A 50 7.01 13.34 29.64
CA ALA A 50 8.15 14.23 29.82
C ALA A 50 7.77 15.58 30.43
N ALA A 51 6.62 16.15 30.03
CA ALA A 51 6.10 17.38 30.60
C ALA A 51 5.77 17.21 32.09
N ARG A 52 5.15 16.10 32.49
CA ARG A 52 4.87 15.79 33.91
C ARG A 52 6.14 15.61 34.74
N GLN A 53 7.21 15.12 34.14
CA GLN A 53 8.52 14.98 34.78
C GLN A 53 9.35 16.28 34.75
N GLY A 54 8.86 17.34 34.12
CA GLY A 54 9.55 18.63 34.01
C GLY A 54 10.76 18.61 33.07
N VAL A 55 10.88 17.61 32.20
CA VAL A 55 12.02 17.45 31.27
C VAL A 55 11.66 17.75 29.81
N SER A 56 10.42 18.16 29.51
CA SER A 56 9.99 18.47 28.14
C SER A 56 10.78 19.60 27.48
N GLU A 57 11.27 20.55 28.27
CA GLU A 57 12.11 21.66 27.80
C GLU A 57 13.61 21.34 27.81
N ASP A 58 14.01 20.16 28.31
CA ASP A 58 15.41 19.75 28.28
C ASP A 58 15.91 19.62 26.82
N PRO A 59 17.01 20.28 26.44
CA PRO A 59 17.53 20.20 25.07
C PRO A 59 17.89 18.78 24.62
N GLY A 60 18.35 17.94 25.55
CA GLY A 60 18.64 16.53 25.30
C GLY A 60 17.38 15.74 24.98
N PHE A 61 16.32 15.94 25.78
CA PHE A 61 15.00 15.38 25.50
C PHE A 61 14.48 15.84 24.14
N ARG A 62 14.42 17.15 23.88
CA ARG A 62 13.89 17.71 22.62
C ARG A 62 14.60 17.16 21.39
N SER A 63 15.93 17.13 21.42
CA SER A 63 16.74 16.61 20.31
C SER A 63 16.60 15.10 20.12
N GLY A 64 16.43 14.33 21.20
CA GLY A 64 16.16 12.90 21.14
C GLY A 64 14.77 12.62 20.55
N PHE A 65 13.76 13.31 21.06
CA PHE A 65 12.37 13.19 20.63
C PHE A 65 12.19 13.59 19.15
N GLN A 66 12.85 14.67 18.73
CA GLN A 66 12.87 15.09 17.34
C GLN A 66 13.48 14.00 16.44
N ARG A 67 14.65 13.45 16.79
CA ARG A 67 15.28 12.38 16.00
C ARG A 67 14.39 11.14 15.84
N VAL A 68 13.74 10.71 16.91
CA VAL A 68 12.82 9.56 16.85
C VAL A 68 11.60 9.90 15.97
N SER A 69 11.11 11.14 16.05
CA SER A 69 10.00 11.59 15.21
C SER A 69 10.38 11.62 13.73
N GLU A 70 11.53 12.21 13.40
CA GLU A 70 12.04 12.22 12.02
C GLU A 70 12.23 10.81 11.46
N PHE A 71 12.78 9.89 12.28
CA PHE A 71 12.94 8.49 11.89
C PHE A 71 11.60 7.80 11.60
N ALA A 72 10.58 7.99 12.44
CA ALA A 72 9.26 7.39 12.19
C ALA A 72 8.59 7.99 10.94
N GLU A 73 8.76 9.30 10.70
CA GLU A 73 8.27 9.97 9.49
C GLU A 73 8.97 9.50 8.23
N GLU A 74 10.27 9.23 8.29
CA GLU A 74 11.02 8.62 7.20
C GLU A 74 10.51 7.22 6.88
N ASN A 75 10.25 6.40 7.90
CA ASN A 75 9.67 5.07 7.70
C ASN A 75 8.28 5.13 7.07
N ILE A 76 7.41 6.04 7.53
CA ILE A 76 6.09 6.26 6.92
C ILE A 76 6.23 6.66 5.45
N ARG A 77 7.11 7.62 5.14
CA ARG A 77 7.33 8.05 3.75
C ARG A 77 7.88 6.93 2.88
N SER A 78 8.78 6.10 3.40
CA SER A 78 9.32 4.94 2.71
C SER A 78 8.21 3.93 2.40
N ALA A 79 7.37 3.59 3.38
CA ALA A 79 6.24 2.69 3.21
C ALA A 79 5.21 3.25 2.20
N THR A 80 4.89 4.54 2.25
CA THR A 80 4.02 5.19 1.25
C THR A 80 4.58 5.07 -0.16
N ARG A 81 5.90 5.21 -0.34
CA ARG A 81 6.53 5.06 -1.66
C ARG A 81 6.35 3.64 -2.20
N VAL A 82 6.60 2.64 -1.36
CA VAL A 82 6.44 1.23 -1.74
C VAL A 82 4.99 0.91 -2.11
N ILE A 83 4.01 1.41 -1.34
CA ILE A 83 2.58 1.24 -1.68
C ILE A 83 2.28 1.84 -3.06
N ARG A 84 2.77 3.06 -3.32
CA ARG A 84 2.57 3.72 -4.61
C ARG A 84 3.21 2.95 -5.77
N GLU A 85 4.38 2.36 -5.57
CA GLU A 85 5.01 1.49 -6.57
C GLU A 85 4.10 0.28 -6.88
N PHE A 86 3.52 -0.35 -5.85
CA PHE A 86 2.54 -1.42 -6.06
C PHE A 86 1.24 -0.95 -6.75
N GLU A 87 0.77 0.27 -6.50
CA GLU A 87 -0.38 0.84 -7.23
C GLU A 87 -0.07 1.08 -8.71
N GLU A 88 1.17 1.46 -9.02
CA GLU A 88 1.67 1.61 -10.39
C GLU A 88 1.76 0.24 -11.08
N GLU A 89 2.30 -0.77 -10.40
CA GLU A 89 2.34 -2.15 -10.88
C GLU A 89 0.92 -2.72 -11.11
N PHE A 90 0.00 -2.48 -10.19
CA PHE A 90 -1.39 -2.92 -10.32
C PHE A 90 -2.10 -2.30 -11.52
N ARG A 91 -1.85 -1.02 -11.79
CA ARG A 91 -2.34 -0.35 -13.00
C ARG A 91 -1.74 -0.95 -14.25
N SER A 92 -0.44 -1.24 -14.25
CA SER A 92 0.24 -1.90 -15.37
C SER A 92 -0.34 -3.29 -15.65
N LEU A 93 -0.53 -4.10 -14.61
CA LEU A 93 -1.16 -5.43 -14.70
C LEU A 93 -2.57 -5.35 -15.31
N THR A 94 -3.36 -4.37 -14.86
CA THR A 94 -4.73 -4.17 -15.37
C THR A 94 -4.72 -3.88 -16.87
N THR A 95 -3.84 -2.98 -17.32
CA THR A 95 -3.65 -2.69 -18.75
C THR A 95 -3.22 -3.92 -19.54
N GLN A 96 -2.26 -4.70 -19.02
CA GLN A 96 -1.80 -5.93 -19.68
C GLN A 96 -2.92 -6.96 -19.85
N HIS A 97 -3.78 -7.11 -18.84
CA HIS A 97 -4.94 -8.00 -18.90
C HIS A 97 -5.94 -7.56 -19.97
N ASP A 98 -6.18 -6.25 -20.09
CA ASP A 98 -7.08 -5.70 -21.12
C ASP A 98 -6.51 -5.92 -22.54
N GLU A 99 -5.20 -5.74 -22.71
CA GLU A 99 -4.52 -6.05 -23.97
C GLU A 99 -4.55 -7.55 -24.31
N GLU A 100 -4.33 -8.42 -23.32
CA GLU A 100 -4.40 -9.87 -23.49
C GLU A 100 -5.80 -10.30 -23.92
N ARG A 101 -6.83 -9.72 -23.30
CA ARG A 101 -8.24 -9.94 -23.67
C ARG A 101 -8.52 -9.49 -25.10
N GLU A 102 -8.08 -8.30 -25.51
CA GLU A 102 -8.30 -7.85 -26.90
C GLU A 102 -7.56 -8.74 -27.91
N ARG A 103 -6.31 -9.13 -27.63
CA ARG A 103 -5.57 -10.09 -28.47
C ARG A 103 -6.33 -11.41 -28.61
N PHE A 104 -6.89 -11.93 -27.51
CA PHE A 104 -7.68 -13.16 -27.52
C PHE A 104 -8.95 -13.01 -28.38
N LEU A 105 -9.67 -11.90 -28.24
CA LEU A 105 -10.87 -11.60 -29.03
C LEU A 105 -10.58 -11.46 -30.53
N VAL A 106 -9.41 -10.94 -30.90
CA VAL A 106 -8.97 -10.85 -32.31
C VAL A 106 -8.70 -12.25 -32.87
N VAL A 107 -8.03 -13.12 -32.12
CA VAL A 107 -7.78 -14.51 -32.53
C VAL A 107 -9.09 -15.27 -32.73
N LEU A 108 -10.04 -15.12 -31.79
CA LEU A 108 -11.37 -15.75 -31.91
C LEU A 108 -12.17 -15.27 -33.12
N ARG A 109 -12.07 -13.98 -33.49
CA ARG A 109 -12.75 -13.44 -34.67
C ARG A 109 -12.17 -13.93 -36.00
N GLN A 110 -10.98 -14.53 -36.00
CA GLN A 110 -10.29 -15.04 -37.21
C GLN A 110 -10.45 -16.55 -37.40
N GLN A 111 -11.08 -17.25 -36.45
CA GLN A 111 -11.45 -18.67 -36.53
C GLN A 111 -12.90 -18.81 -37.00
#